data_AF-A0A6M0Q5S1-F1
#
_entry.id   AF-A0A6M0Q5S1-F1
#
_cell.length_a   1.000
_cell.length_b   1.000
_cell.length_c   1.000
_cell.angle_alpha   90.00
_cell.angle_beta   90.00
_cell.angle_gamma   90.00
#
_symmetry.space_group_name_H-M   'P 1'
#
loop_
_entity.id
_entity.type
_entity.pdbx_description
1 polymer ?
#
loop_
_entity_poly.entity_id
_entity_poly.type
_entity_poly.pdbx_seq_one_letter_code
_entity_poly.pdbx_strand_id
1 'polypeptide(L)'
;METSTFILLAIGFITLFGVVCHFQVMFTFKNWQQELEKLDQTQSTTSSVRWINNIINEYQSYKQLQHEPINTISLVEKHFLKERIRLFGVLSTPVGNVLKLQSLLPMTAIICGILGTFIGLTIAMFSMQEILATISSPTSDVTMNSIVSAISLPFQGMSLAFVTSIAGIGSSLLLNLFQTGFLSGGTSISYYKNSILAEAESLLDHSIASKVQNEKPKDLMEKILDRFSEKVQQAFENSVHAFGDKMVDLTSELKEVTTQVREMLRQQERATETFADTSDRLKEFSSELSVSIQSLQGVRSGIDSELQTLSKAVKGLEKQLQGSLEKQETGQRRFEQMLQRSDQLLKDSSTKTAEISQLFLKGLEDQMSRAYVKQEEMERRLYQKQEEMTYAFQDKHSQYNHAAQDFASSVHHLEKAWNEVVERLRRDMMDAKMEQSRIRQQPSMNNENRELIRAIEMMSERSTYDLNQIQQYLTELYQVLLRIVEQQQYVSNAPRRSQIPTRINE
;
A
#
# COMPACT_ATOMS: atom_id res chain seq x y z
N MET A 1 16.14 18.97 -33.40
CA MET A 1 16.49 18.63 -34.80
C MET A 1 17.93 18.14 -34.96
N GLU A 2 18.91 18.64 -34.21
CA GLU A 2 20.32 18.29 -34.43
C GLU A 2 20.62 16.79 -34.27
N THR A 3 20.07 16.17 -33.21
CA THR A 3 20.19 14.71 -32.96
C THR A 3 19.58 13.87 -34.10
N SER A 4 18.43 14.26 -34.64
CA SER A 4 17.78 13.57 -35.75
C SER A 4 18.60 13.64 -37.03
N THR A 5 19.17 14.81 -37.36
CA THR A 5 20.06 14.96 -38.51
C THR A 5 21.36 14.18 -38.33
N PHE A 6 21.93 14.16 -37.11
CA PHE A 6 23.18 13.44 -36.83
C PHE A 6 23.04 11.93 -37.06
N ILE A 7 21.96 11.31 -36.57
CA ILE A 7 21.76 9.86 -36.73
C ILE A 7 21.53 9.48 -38.20
N LEU A 8 20.75 10.28 -38.94
CA LEU A 8 20.52 10.04 -40.37
C LEU A 8 21.79 10.26 -41.20
N LEU A 9 22.62 11.25 -40.85
CA LEU A 9 23.95 11.44 -41.45
C LEU A 9 24.89 10.28 -41.13
N ALA A 10 24.86 9.73 -39.91
CA ALA A 10 25.66 8.56 -39.54
C ALA A 10 25.26 7.31 -40.33
N ILE A 11 23.96 7.02 -40.48
CA ILE A 11 23.45 5.93 -41.33
C ILE A 11 23.85 6.16 -42.80
N GLY A 12 23.65 7.37 -43.32
CA GLY A 12 24.05 7.74 -44.69
C GLY A 12 25.54 7.59 -44.94
N PHE A 13 26.39 7.98 -43.98
CA PHE A 13 27.84 7.80 -44.03
C PHE A 13 28.23 6.32 -44.03
N ILE A 14 27.65 5.49 -43.15
CA ILE A 14 27.88 4.03 -43.13
C ILE A 14 27.51 3.41 -44.49
N THR A 15 26.39 3.84 -45.07
CA THR A 15 25.93 3.39 -46.40
C THR A 15 26.94 3.76 -47.48
N LEU A 16 27.29 5.04 -47.59
CA LEU A 16 28.21 5.55 -48.61
C LEU A 16 29.61 4.95 -48.47
N PHE A 17 30.12 4.84 -47.25
CA PHE A 17 31.39 4.19 -46.94
C PHE A 17 31.39 2.73 -47.40
N GLY A 18 30.33 1.98 -47.11
CA GLY A 18 30.21 0.58 -47.52
C GLY A 18 30.12 0.38 -49.04
N VAL A 19 29.39 1.25 -49.74
CA VAL A 19 29.29 1.21 -51.21
C VAL A 19 30.63 1.57 -51.88
N VAL A 20 31.30 2.63 -51.45
CA VAL A 20 32.61 3.01 -52.02
C VAL A 20 33.68 1.96 -51.69
N CYS A 21 33.69 1.43 -50.47
CA CYS A 21 34.56 0.31 -50.09
C CYS A 21 34.30 -0.93 -50.97
N HIS A 22 33.03 -1.25 -51.26
CA HIS A 22 32.66 -2.36 -52.14
C HIS A 22 33.27 -2.19 -53.55
N PHE A 23 32.99 -1.07 -54.22
CA PHE A 23 33.50 -0.84 -55.56
C PHE A 23 35.03 -0.79 -55.62
N GLN A 24 35.69 -0.23 -54.60
CA GLN A 24 37.15 -0.16 -54.57
C GLN A 24 37.81 -1.56 -54.40
N VAL A 25 37.25 -2.41 -53.53
CA VAL A 25 37.71 -3.80 -53.37
C VAL A 25 37.44 -4.61 -54.64
N MET A 26 36.24 -4.51 -55.21
CA MET A 26 35.86 -5.18 -56.46
C MET A 26 36.80 -4.81 -57.62
N PHE A 27 37.12 -3.52 -57.78
CA PHE A 27 38.07 -3.06 -58.81
C PHE A 27 39.49 -3.58 -58.55
N THR A 28 39.96 -3.55 -57.30
CA THR A 28 41.29 -4.06 -56.94
C THR A 28 41.42 -5.56 -57.20
N PHE A 29 40.41 -6.34 -56.81
CA PHE A 29 40.35 -7.78 -57.05
C PHE A 29 40.27 -8.10 -58.55
N LYS A 30 39.44 -7.39 -59.32
CA LYS A 30 39.36 -7.57 -60.79
C LYS A 30 40.71 -7.35 -61.46
N ASN A 31 41.46 -6.32 -61.04
CA ASN A 31 42.80 -6.05 -61.57
C ASN A 31 43.81 -7.16 -61.20
N TRP A 32 43.72 -7.74 -59.99
CA TRP A 32 44.55 -8.88 -59.59
C TRP A 32 44.21 -10.16 -60.35
N GLN A 33 42.92 -10.44 -60.59
CA GLN A 33 42.48 -11.57 -61.42
C GLN A 33 43.02 -11.44 -62.86
N GLN A 34 42.85 -10.26 -63.47
CA GLN A 34 43.38 -9.98 -64.81
C GLN A 34 44.90 -10.06 -64.89
N GLU A 35 45.63 -9.85 -63.78
CA GLU A 35 47.08 -10.06 -63.76
C GLU A 35 47.45 -11.55 -63.66
N LEU A 36 46.73 -12.34 -62.84
CA LEU A 36 46.94 -13.80 -62.76
C LEU A 36 46.66 -14.48 -64.11
N GLU A 37 45.53 -14.16 -64.75
CA GLU A 37 45.13 -14.68 -66.05
C GLU A 37 46.20 -14.41 -67.13
N LYS A 38 46.75 -13.18 -67.18
CA LYS A 38 47.88 -12.83 -68.05
C LYS A 38 49.14 -13.63 -67.74
N LEU A 39 49.45 -13.87 -66.46
CA LEU A 39 50.66 -14.57 -66.05
C LEU A 39 50.62 -16.05 -66.42
N ASP A 40 49.45 -16.70 -66.36
CA ASP A 40 49.30 -18.08 -66.82
C ASP A 40 49.38 -18.16 -68.35
N GLN A 41 48.63 -17.31 -69.07
CA GLN A 41 48.68 -17.21 -70.53
C GLN A 41 50.08 -16.89 -71.09
N THR A 42 50.85 -16.04 -70.40
CA THR A 42 52.22 -15.66 -70.79
C THR A 42 53.29 -16.60 -70.16
N GLN A 43 52.88 -17.49 -69.25
CA GLN A 43 53.74 -18.30 -68.38
C GLN A 43 54.86 -17.49 -67.68
N SER A 44 54.61 -16.22 -67.33
CA SER A 44 55.64 -15.35 -66.75
C SER A 44 55.82 -15.62 -65.25
N THR A 45 57.08 -15.62 -64.79
CA THR A 45 57.43 -15.76 -63.38
C THR A 45 57.42 -14.44 -62.60
N THR A 46 57.18 -13.30 -63.28
CA THR A 46 57.20 -11.96 -62.68
C THR A 46 55.90 -11.19 -62.93
N SER A 47 55.20 -10.88 -61.84
CA SER A 47 54.00 -10.03 -61.77
C SER A 47 54.35 -8.57 -61.49
N SER A 48 53.49 -7.63 -61.87
CA SER A 48 53.51 -6.27 -61.30
C SER A 48 53.05 -6.23 -59.83
N VAL A 49 52.37 -7.27 -59.35
CA VAL A 49 51.72 -7.32 -58.04
C VAL A 49 52.57 -8.07 -57.02
N ARG A 50 52.82 -7.43 -55.87
CA ARG A 50 53.77 -7.90 -54.85
C ARG A 50 53.40 -9.25 -54.24
N TRP A 51 52.14 -9.45 -53.85
CA TRP A 51 51.73 -10.70 -53.20
C TRP A 51 51.83 -11.93 -54.11
N ILE A 52 51.61 -11.77 -55.43
CA ILE A 52 51.76 -12.84 -56.42
C ILE A 52 53.24 -13.28 -56.52
N ASN A 53 54.17 -12.32 -56.64
CA ASN A 53 55.61 -12.61 -56.65
C ASN A 53 56.09 -13.31 -55.37
N ASN A 54 55.57 -12.92 -54.20
CA ASN A 54 55.89 -13.58 -52.94
C ASN A 54 55.48 -15.06 -52.95
N ILE A 55 54.29 -15.38 -53.48
CA ILE A 55 53.82 -16.77 -53.57
C ILE A 55 54.68 -17.59 -54.54
N ILE A 56 54.97 -17.05 -55.74
CA ILE A 56 55.80 -17.75 -56.74
C ILE A 56 57.17 -18.10 -56.15
N ASN A 57 57.83 -17.14 -55.51
CA ASN A 57 59.14 -17.35 -54.87
C ASN A 57 59.07 -18.38 -53.73
N GLU A 58 58.02 -18.35 -52.90
CA GLU A 58 57.87 -19.28 -51.78
C GLU A 58 57.52 -20.71 -52.26
N TYR A 59 56.68 -20.85 -53.28
CA TYR A 59 56.35 -22.13 -53.93
C TYR A 59 57.59 -22.76 -54.59
N GLN A 60 58.37 -21.97 -55.34
CA GLN A 60 59.64 -22.41 -55.92
C GLN A 60 60.63 -22.88 -54.83
N SER A 61 60.75 -22.12 -53.74
CA SER A 61 61.59 -22.49 -52.60
C SER A 61 61.18 -23.84 -51.99
N TYR A 62 59.87 -24.06 -51.76
CA TYR A 62 59.37 -25.33 -51.23
C TYR A 62 59.59 -26.51 -52.21
N LYS A 63 59.35 -26.33 -53.51
CA LYS A 63 59.62 -27.39 -54.53
C LYS A 63 61.10 -27.74 -54.68
N GLN A 64 62.01 -26.83 -54.32
CA GLN A 64 63.45 -27.09 -54.29
C GLN A 64 63.90 -27.79 -52.99
N LEU A 65 63.21 -27.54 -51.87
CA LEU A 65 63.61 -28.03 -50.54
C LEU A 65 62.94 -29.36 -50.10
N GLN A 66 61.73 -29.67 -50.57
CA GLN A 66 60.95 -30.81 -50.06
C GLN A 66 60.29 -31.65 -51.17
N HIS A 67 60.08 -32.94 -50.87
CA HIS A 67 59.44 -33.92 -51.77
C HIS A 67 57.93 -34.10 -51.49
N GLU A 68 57.36 -33.37 -50.54
CA GLU A 68 55.95 -33.51 -50.14
C GLU A 68 54.99 -32.71 -51.04
N PRO A 69 53.71 -33.13 -51.14
CA PRO A 69 52.69 -32.36 -51.85
C PRO A 69 52.37 -31.07 -51.09
N ILE A 70 52.83 -29.93 -51.63
CA ILE A 70 52.51 -28.59 -51.13
C ILE A 70 50.99 -28.36 -51.23
N ASN A 71 50.36 -27.88 -50.15
CA ASN A 71 48.98 -27.41 -50.20
C ASN A 71 48.93 -26.00 -50.81
N THR A 72 48.80 -25.94 -52.14
CA THR A 72 48.85 -24.71 -52.94
C THR A 72 47.81 -23.68 -52.48
N ILE A 73 46.55 -24.09 -52.25
CA ILE A 73 45.46 -23.24 -51.73
C ILE A 73 45.88 -22.52 -50.44
N SER A 74 46.43 -23.26 -49.47
CA SER A 74 46.82 -22.70 -48.17
C SER A 74 47.96 -21.69 -48.29
N LEU A 75 48.89 -21.91 -49.23
CA LEU A 75 49.97 -20.96 -49.53
C LEU A 75 49.43 -19.66 -50.16
N VAL A 76 48.48 -19.78 -51.09
CA VAL A 76 47.84 -18.63 -51.72
C VAL A 76 47.02 -17.82 -50.69
N GLU A 77 46.15 -18.45 -49.91
CA GLU A 77 45.35 -17.77 -48.88
C GLU A 77 46.21 -17.05 -47.84
N LYS A 78 47.30 -17.69 -47.38
CA LYS A 78 48.29 -17.14 -46.43
C LYS A 78 48.85 -15.79 -46.86
N HIS A 79 49.05 -15.57 -48.16
CA HIS A 79 49.58 -14.31 -48.71
C HIS A 79 48.46 -13.34 -49.11
N PHE A 80 47.43 -13.83 -49.80
CA PHE A 80 46.27 -13.03 -50.22
C PHE A 80 45.61 -12.29 -49.04
N LEU A 81 45.39 -12.98 -47.90
CA LEU A 81 44.75 -12.38 -46.72
C LEU A 81 45.63 -11.34 -46.00
N LYS A 82 46.96 -11.40 -46.19
CA LYS A 82 47.95 -10.50 -45.56
C LYS A 82 48.26 -9.25 -46.38
N GLU A 83 48.00 -9.26 -47.68
CA GLU A 83 48.26 -8.10 -48.55
C GLU A 83 47.43 -6.89 -48.10
N ARG A 84 47.96 -5.67 -48.31
CA ARG A 84 47.30 -4.43 -47.86
C ARG A 84 46.71 -3.64 -49.03
N ILE A 85 45.39 -3.44 -49.01
CA ILE A 85 44.68 -2.56 -49.96
C ILE A 85 44.58 -1.16 -49.36
N ARG A 86 44.78 -0.11 -50.18
CA ARG A 86 44.66 1.29 -49.78
C ARG A 86 43.20 1.78 -49.87
N LEU A 87 42.38 1.46 -48.87
CA LEU A 87 41.01 1.98 -48.78
C LEU A 87 40.99 3.51 -48.79
N PHE A 88 40.14 4.10 -49.63
CA PHE A 88 40.03 5.55 -49.87
C PHE A 88 41.37 6.23 -50.20
N GLY A 89 42.34 5.49 -50.76
CA GLY A 89 43.69 5.96 -51.08
C GLY A 89 44.64 6.10 -49.88
N VAL A 90 44.10 6.23 -48.66
CA VAL A 90 44.86 6.57 -47.45
C VAL A 90 45.05 5.36 -46.52
N LEU A 91 44.00 4.57 -46.28
CA LEU A 91 43.98 3.58 -45.21
C LEU A 91 44.48 2.21 -45.71
N SER A 92 45.72 1.84 -45.37
CA SER A 92 46.36 0.59 -45.83
C SER A 92 45.97 -0.62 -44.97
N THR A 93 44.81 -1.21 -45.27
CA THR A 93 44.17 -2.27 -44.46
C THR A 93 44.41 -3.67 -45.08
N PRO A 94 44.71 -4.72 -44.28
CA PRO A 94 44.83 -6.09 -44.78
C PRO A 94 43.52 -6.62 -45.39
N VAL A 95 43.59 -7.35 -46.52
CA VAL A 95 42.41 -7.87 -47.23
C VAL A 95 41.43 -8.60 -46.29
N GLY A 96 41.93 -9.49 -45.43
CA GLY A 96 41.09 -10.24 -44.49
C GLY A 96 40.31 -9.37 -43.50
N ASN A 97 40.80 -8.18 -43.17
CA ASN A 97 40.09 -7.23 -42.31
C ASN A 97 39.07 -6.40 -43.10
N VAL A 98 39.36 -6.07 -44.37
CA VAL A 98 38.41 -5.35 -45.25
C VAL A 98 37.18 -6.21 -45.53
N LEU A 99 37.37 -7.49 -45.88
CA LEU A 99 36.27 -8.43 -46.12
C LEU A 99 35.38 -8.60 -44.89
N LYS A 100 35.98 -8.74 -43.70
CA LYS A 100 35.26 -8.81 -42.42
C LYS A 100 34.48 -7.52 -42.14
N LEU A 101 35.14 -6.36 -42.21
CA LEU A 101 34.50 -5.05 -42.01
C LEU A 101 33.29 -4.89 -42.92
N GLN A 102 33.45 -5.18 -44.21
CA GLN A 102 32.39 -5.09 -45.19
C GLN A 102 31.18 -5.97 -44.85
N SER A 103 31.40 -7.22 -44.42
CA SER A 103 30.33 -8.13 -44.00
C SER A 103 29.56 -7.67 -42.76
N LEU A 104 30.14 -6.78 -41.95
CA LEU A 104 29.51 -6.25 -40.73
C LEU A 104 28.71 -4.95 -40.99
N LEU A 105 29.05 -4.17 -42.02
CA LEU A 105 28.38 -2.89 -42.31
C LEU A 105 26.84 -2.98 -42.44
N PRO A 106 26.24 -4.00 -43.10
CA PRO A 106 24.79 -4.12 -43.15
C PRO A 106 24.17 -4.33 -41.76
N MET A 107 24.83 -5.07 -40.87
CA MET A 107 24.38 -5.27 -39.48
C MET A 107 24.54 -3.97 -38.67
N THR A 108 25.65 -3.25 -38.84
CA THR A 108 25.88 -1.94 -38.19
C THR A 108 24.83 -0.91 -38.62
N ALA A 109 24.40 -0.90 -39.89
CA ALA A 109 23.32 -0.03 -40.36
C ALA A 109 21.98 -0.32 -39.68
N ILE A 110 21.61 -1.60 -39.49
CA ILE A 110 20.41 -1.98 -38.73
C ILE A 110 20.51 -1.52 -37.28
N ILE A 111 21.64 -1.79 -36.61
CA ILE A 111 21.86 -1.40 -35.20
C ILE A 111 21.78 0.12 -35.03
N CYS A 112 22.34 0.89 -35.97
CA CYS A 112 22.25 2.35 -35.97
C CYS A 112 20.81 2.85 -36.17
N GLY A 113 20.03 2.20 -37.04
CA GLY A 113 18.60 2.45 -37.21
C GLY A 113 17.79 2.19 -35.93
N ILE A 114 18.01 1.03 -35.28
CA ILE A 114 17.37 0.65 -34.02
C ILE A 114 17.75 1.62 -32.87
N LEU A 115 19.02 2.05 -32.80
CA LEU A 115 19.47 3.06 -31.85
C LEU A 115 18.75 4.39 -32.08
N GLY A 116 18.54 4.79 -33.33
CA GLY A 116 17.70 5.93 -33.69
C GLY A 116 16.23 5.77 -33.25
N THR A 117 15.67 4.57 -33.41
CA THR A 117 14.32 4.23 -32.92
C THR A 117 14.23 4.43 -31.40
N PHE A 118 15.20 3.91 -30.65
CA PHE A 118 15.26 4.07 -29.20
C PHE A 118 15.36 5.55 -28.79
N ILE A 119 16.30 6.29 -29.38
CA ILE A 119 16.49 7.72 -29.08
C ILE A 119 15.23 8.55 -29.39
N GLY A 120 14.57 8.32 -30.53
CA GLY A 120 13.34 9.02 -30.90
C GLY A 120 12.17 8.74 -29.95
N LEU A 121 12.00 7.47 -29.52
CA LEU A 121 10.99 7.11 -28.53
C LEU A 121 11.31 7.67 -27.14
N THR A 122 12.58 7.65 -26.71
CA THR A 122 13.01 8.27 -25.45
C THR A 122 12.73 9.78 -25.44
N ILE A 123 13.02 10.50 -26.54
CA ILE A 123 12.66 11.92 -26.69
C ILE A 123 11.14 12.10 -26.57
N ALA A 124 10.35 11.28 -27.26
CA ALA A 124 8.89 11.37 -27.19
C ALA A 124 8.33 11.12 -25.77
N MET A 125 8.93 10.20 -25.00
CA MET A 125 8.57 9.94 -23.61
C MET A 125 8.92 11.12 -22.68
N PHE A 126 10.10 11.71 -22.82
CA PHE A 126 10.45 12.91 -22.04
C PHE A 126 9.53 14.09 -22.35
N SER A 127 9.20 14.32 -23.63
CA SER A 127 8.21 15.35 -23.99
C SER A 127 6.84 15.06 -23.36
N MET A 128 6.35 13.82 -23.37
CA MET A 128 5.08 13.48 -22.69
C MET A 128 5.11 13.73 -21.17
N GLN A 129 6.25 13.51 -20.51
CA GLN A 129 6.41 13.81 -19.08
C GLN A 129 6.42 15.32 -18.79
N GLU A 130 7.14 16.10 -19.59
CA GLU A 130 7.21 17.57 -19.49
C GLU A 130 5.83 18.22 -19.71
N ILE A 131 5.07 17.71 -20.67
CA ILE A 131 3.69 18.15 -20.96
C ILE A 131 2.77 17.86 -19.78
N LEU A 132 2.83 16.63 -19.24
CA LEU A 132 2.02 16.24 -18.09
C LEU A 132 2.34 17.09 -16.85
N ALA A 133 3.62 17.37 -16.60
CA ALA A 133 4.05 18.26 -15.52
C ALA A 133 3.55 19.71 -15.72
N THR A 134 3.62 20.23 -16.95
CA THR A 134 3.18 21.60 -17.31
C THR A 134 1.67 21.78 -17.14
N ILE A 135 0.87 20.79 -17.59
CA ILE A 135 -0.60 20.78 -17.46
C ILE A 135 -1.02 20.55 -16.00
N SER A 136 -0.23 19.84 -15.20
CA SER A 136 -0.50 19.63 -13.76
C SER A 136 -0.16 20.85 -12.88
N SER A 137 0.47 21.89 -13.43
CA SER A 137 0.84 23.09 -12.67
C SER A 137 -0.34 24.07 -12.57
N PRO A 138 -0.80 24.43 -11.36
CA PRO A 138 -2.02 25.23 -11.15
C PRO A 138 -1.86 26.74 -11.45
N THR A 139 -0.73 27.16 -12.01
CA THR A 139 -0.40 28.57 -12.33
C THR A 139 -0.25 28.83 -13.83
N SER A 140 -0.60 27.86 -14.69
CA SER A 140 -0.38 27.91 -16.14
C SER A 140 -1.61 28.39 -16.89
N ASP A 141 -1.54 29.53 -17.59
CA ASP A 141 -2.53 29.88 -18.64
C ASP A 141 -2.31 28.97 -19.87
N VAL A 142 -2.96 27.80 -19.87
CA VAL A 142 -2.82 26.78 -20.92
C VAL A 142 -3.55 27.23 -22.19
N THR A 143 -2.86 28.01 -23.04
CA THR A 143 -3.38 28.40 -24.35
C THR A 143 -3.52 27.19 -25.29
N MET A 144 -4.46 27.25 -26.24
CA MET A 144 -4.63 26.19 -27.25
C MET A 144 -3.34 25.96 -28.07
N ASN A 145 -2.56 27.02 -28.33
CA ASN A 145 -1.27 26.91 -29.01
C ASN A 145 -0.24 26.14 -28.16
N SER A 146 -0.27 26.30 -26.84
CA SER A 146 0.55 25.51 -25.91
C SER A 146 0.18 24.02 -25.98
N ILE A 147 -1.11 23.69 -26.06
CA ILE A 147 -1.60 22.29 -26.19
C ILE A 147 -1.16 21.68 -27.53
N VAL A 148 -1.31 22.41 -28.64
CA VAL A 148 -0.91 21.92 -29.97
C VAL A 148 0.62 21.74 -30.05
N SER A 149 1.40 22.69 -29.54
CA SER A 149 2.86 22.59 -29.49
C SER A 149 3.34 21.44 -28.60
N ALA A 150 2.69 21.24 -27.45
CA ALA A 150 2.89 20.09 -26.60
C ALA A 150 2.69 18.78 -27.37
N ILE A 151 1.50 18.55 -27.93
CA ILE A 151 1.16 17.32 -28.64
C ILE A 151 2.11 17.07 -29.85
N SER A 152 2.59 18.12 -30.50
CA SER A 152 3.53 18.00 -31.64
C SER A 152 4.88 17.35 -31.27
N LEU A 153 5.39 17.56 -30.07
CA LEU A 153 6.75 17.12 -29.68
C LEU A 153 6.88 15.58 -29.58
N PRO A 154 5.98 14.85 -28.88
CA PRO A 154 5.95 13.39 -28.91
C PRO A 154 5.81 12.80 -30.31
N PHE A 155 4.97 13.39 -31.17
CA PHE A 155 4.83 12.94 -32.56
C PHE A 155 6.11 13.17 -33.38
N GLN A 156 6.88 14.24 -33.12
CA GLN A 156 8.18 14.43 -33.76
C GLN A 156 9.20 13.37 -33.34
N GLY A 157 9.26 13.01 -32.05
CA GLY A 157 10.13 11.92 -31.57
C GLY A 157 9.76 10.55 -32.13
N MET A 158 8.45 10.25 -32.22
CA MET A 158 7.95 9.02 -32.83
C MET A 158 8.21 8.97 -34.35
N SER A 159 8.01 10.09 -35.05
CA SER A 159 8.29 10.22 -36.48
C SER A 159 9.78 10.02 -36.77
N LEU A 160 10.65 10.61 -35.95
CA LEU A 160 12.10 10.37 -36.01
C LEU A 160 12.43 8.88 -35.89
N ALA A 161 11.92 8.22 -34.86
CA ALA A 161 12.17 6.81 -34.59
C ALA A 161 11.81 5.92 -35.79
N PHE A 162 10.68 6.20 -36.44
CA PHE A 162 10.23 5.51 -37.65
C PHE A 162 11.17 5.76 -38.85
N VAL A 163 11.56 7.01 -39.10
CA VAL A 163 12.45 7.38 -40.22
C VAL A 163 13.86 6.80 -40.04
N THR A 164 14.42 6.77 -38.83
CA THR A 164 15.73 6.13 -38.57
C THR A 164 15.68 4.62 -38.75
N SER A 165 14.56 3.98 -38.36
CA SER A 165 14.35 2.54 -38.58
C SER A 165 14.34 2.21 -40.08
N ILE A 166 13.54 2.95 -40.87
CA ILE A 166 13.49 2.80 -42.34
C ILE A 166 14.86 3.06 -42.97
N ALA A 167 15.58 4.10 -42.54
CA ALA A 167 16.91 4.42 -43.06
C ALA A 167 17.92 3.31 -42.78
N GLY A 168 17.94 2.75 -41.56
CA GLY A 168 18.86 1.65 -41.20
C GLY A 168 18.56 0.35 -41.93
N ILE A 169 17.28 -0.03 -42.05
CA ILE A 169 16.84 -1.23 -42.78
C ILE A 169 17.10 -1.07 -44.28
N GLY A 170 16.74 0.08 -44.87
CA GLY A 170 16.96 0.37 -46.29
C GLY A 170 18.44 0.44 -46.66
N SER A 171 19.27 1.06 -45.81
CA SER A 171 20.73 1.05 -45.92
C SER A 171 21.29 -0.37 -45.91
N SER A 172 20.84 -1.20 -44.97
CA SER A 172 21.27 -2.60 -44.85
C SER A 172 20.87 -3.44 -46.08
N LEU A 173 19.64 -3.28 -46.57
CA LEU A 173 19.16 -3.96 -47.78
C LEU A 173 19.99 -3.55 -49.00
N LEU A 174 20.26 -2.26 -49.17
CA LEU A 174 21.09 -1.72 -50.25
C LEU A 174 22.53 -2.25 -50.18
N LEU A 175 23.15 -2.25 -48.99
CA LEU A 175 24.50 -2.81 -48.80
C LEU A 175 24.54 -4.32 -49.08
N ASN A 176 23.51 -5.07 -48.69
CA ASN A 176 23.40 -6.51 -49.00
C ASN A 176 23.22 -6.78 -50.50
N LEU A 177 22.48 -5.95 -51.25
CA LEU A 177 22.33 -6.09 -52.70
C LEU A 177 23.67 -5.92 -53.44
N PHE A 178 24.53 -4.99 -52.99
CA PHE A 178 25.90 -4.90 -53.47
C PHE A 178 26.74 -6.11 -53.05
N GLN A 179 26.77 -6.47 -51.76
CA GLN A 179 27.58 -7.58 -51.25
C GLN A 179 27.25 -8.92 -51.93
N THR A 180 25.97 -9.17 -52.24
CA THR A 180 25.49 -10.36 -52.96
C THR A 180 25.86 -10.34 -54.44
N GLY A 181 26.26 -9.19 -54.99
CA GLY A 181 26.57 -9.02 -56.42
C GLY A 181 25.34 -8.97 -57.32
N PHE A 182 24.14 -8.75 -56.77
CA PHE A 182 22.87 -8.73 -57.53
C PHE A 182 22.88 -7.63 -58.61
N LEU A 183 23.37 -6.44 -58.25
CA LEU A 183 23.55 -5.31 -59.17
C LEU A 183 24.77 -5.47 -60.11
N SER A 184 25.64 -6.45 -59.85
CA SER A 184 26.89 -6.72 -60.57
C SER A 184 26.81 -8.00 -61.42
N GLY A 185 25.60 -8.44 -61.79
CA GLY A 185 25.40 -9.64 -62.62
C GLY A 185 25.90 -10.94 -61.97
N GLY A 186 25.89 -11.03 -60.64
CA GLY A 186 26.41 -12.16 -59.86
C GLY A 186 27.88 -12.06 -59.44
N THR A 187 28.62 -11.06 -59.94
CA THR A 187 30.05 -10.87 -59.59
C THR A 187 30.23 -10.23 -58.21
N SER A 188 29.97 -11.02 -57.16
CA SER A 188 30.23 -10.63 -55.76
C SER A 188 31.73 -10.59 -55.44
N ILE A 189 32.10 -9.90 -54.36
CA ILE A 189 33.48 -9.89 -53.86
C ILE A 189 33.92 -11.29 -53.39
N SER A 190 33.00 -12.13 -52.92
CA SER A 190 33.26 -13.55 -52.61
C SER A 190 33.55 -14.37 -53.87
N TYR A 191 32.84 -14.12 -54.97
CA TYR A 191 33.14 -14.72 -56.28
C TYR A 191 34.55 -14.34 -56.74
N TYR A 192 34.89 -13.04 -56.72
CA TYR A 192 36.24 -12.58 -57.07
C TYR A 192 37.32 -13.17 -56.16
N LYS A 193 37.09 -13.25 -54.83
CA LYS A 193 38.03 -13.89 -53.90
C LYS A 193 38.30 -15.34 -54.29
N ASN A 194 37.25 -16.14 -54.52
CA ASN A 194 37.39 -17.55 -54.87
C ASN A 194 38.03 -17.75 -56.25
N SER A 195 37.69 -16.90 -57.23
CA SER A 195 38.31 -16.94 -58.57
C SER A 195 39.80 -16.61 -58.53
N ILE A 196 40.21 -15.62 -57.72
CA ILE A 196 41.63 -15.27 -57.53
C ILE A 196 42.41 -16.41 -56.89
N LEU A 197 41.81 -17.14 -55.93
CA LEU A 197 42.45 -18.30 -55.30
C LEU A 197 42.64 -19.45 -56.30
N ALA A 198 41.61 -19.79 -57.07
CA ALA A 198 41.67 -20.87 -58.07
C ALA A 198 42.64 -20.53 -59.23
N GLU A 199 42.65 -19.28 -59.71
CA GLU A 199 43.56 -18.85 -60.77
C GLU A 199 45.03 -18.88 -60.30
N ALA A 200 45.29 -18.44 -59.06
CA ALA A 200 46.62 -18.50 -58.47
C ALA A 200 47.08 -19.93 -58.15
N GLU A 201 46.16 -20.84 -57.78
CA GLU A 201 46.45 -22.27 -57.66
C GLU A 201 46.84 -22.88 -59.02
N SER A 202 46.02 -22.63 -60.05
CA SER A 202 46.27 -23.10 -61.42
C SER A 202 47.63 -22.61 -61.95
N LEU A 203 47.94 -21.32 -61.78
CA LEU A 203 49.23 -20.73 -62.17
C LEU A 203 50.43 -21.45 -61.56
N LEU A 204 50.33 -21.87 -60.29
CA LEU A 204 51.43 -22.51 -59.57
C LEU A 204 51.60 -23.97 -59.98
N ASP A 205 50.52 -24.75 -60.00
CA ASP A 205 50.58 -26.19 -60.28
C ASP A 205 50.63 -26.54 -61.78
N HIS A 206 50.27 -25.61 -62.68
CA HIS A 206 50.45 -25.75 -64.13
C HIS A 206 51.75 -25.06 -64.61
N SER A 207 51.79 -23.73 -64.59
CA SER A 207 52.89 -22.94 -65.19
C SER A 207 54.20 -23.05 -64.40
N ILE A 208 54.18 -22.82 -63.08
CA ILE A 208 55.40 -22.80 -62.26
C ILE A 208 55.96 -24.22 -62.03
N ALA A 209 55.11 -25.20 -61.68
CA ALA A 209 55.54 -26.58 -61.45
C ALA A 209 56.20 -27.21 -62.70
N SER A 210 55.61 -27.00 -63.88
CA SER A 210 56.17 -27.47 -65.16
C SER A 210 57.58 -26.94 -65.41
N LYS A 211 57.85 -25.67 -65.11
CA LYS A 211 59.19 -25.08 -65.26
C LYS A 211 60.21 -25.68 -64.28
N VAL A 212 59.87 -25.76 -62.99
CA VAL A 212 60.75 -26.35 -61.97
C VAL A 212 61.06 -27.84 -62.23
N GLN A 213 60.14 -28.56 -62.89
CA GLN A 213 60.38 -29.96 -63.28
C GLN A 213 61.35 -30.09 -64.48
N ASN A 214 61.31 -29.16 -65.43
CA ASN A 214 62.16 -29.18 -66.63
C ASN A 214 63.61 -28.73 -66.37
N GLU A 215 63.90 -28.04 -65.27
CA GLU A 215 65.25 -27.56 -64.91
C GLU A 215 66.17 -28.66 -64.30
N LYS A 216 65.67 -29.87 -64.04
CA LYS A 216 66.47 -30.97 -63.47
C LYS A 216 67.40 -31.60 -64.53
N PRO A 217 68.75 -31.55 -64.39
CA PRO A 217 69.68 -32.01 -65.44
C PRO A 217 69.65 -33.53 -65.66
N LYS A 218 69.63 -33.95 -66.94
CA LYS A 218 69.56 -35.37 -67.34
C LYS A 218 70.88 -36.14 -67.14
N ASP A 219 72.02 -35.43 -67.19
CA ASP A 219 73.38 -35.97 -67.03
C ASP A 219 73.67 -36.69 -65.69
N LEU A 220 72.76 -36.55 -64.72
CA LEU A 220 72.90 -37.22 -63.42
C LEU A 220 72.69 -38.74 -63.51
N MET A 221 71.82 -39.24 -64.40
CA MET A 221 71.46 -40.66 -64.43
C MET A 221 72.65 -41.58 -64.75
N GLU A 222 73.44 -41.25 -65.77
CA GLU A 222 74.54 -42.09 -66.25
C GLU A 222 75.67 -42.19 -65.20
N LYS A 223 76.07 -41.06 -64.61
CA LYS A 223 77.07 -41.02 -63.52
C LYS A 223 76.54 -41.54 -62.17
N ILE A 224 75.23 -41.66 -62.00
CA ILE A 224 74.65 -42.36 -60.86
C ILE A 224 74.77 -43.86 -61.06
N LEU A 225 74.52 -44.41 -62.26
CA LEU A 225 74.44 -45.86 -62.47
C LEU A 225 75.73 -46.61 -62.07
N ASP A 226 76.89 -46.18 -62.55
CA ASP A 226 78.19 -46.80 -62.22
C ASP A 226 78.50 -46.71 -60.72
N ARG A 227 78.31 -45.51 -60.14
CA ARG A 227 78.52 -45.27 -58.70
C ARG A 227 77.49 -45.97 -57.84
N PHE A 228 76.30 -46.26 -58.37
CA PHE A 228 75.25 -47.02 -57.70
C PHE A 228 75.62 -48.49 -57.64
N SER A 229 76.20 -49.10 -58.68
CA SER A 229 76.67 -50.49 -58.61
C SER A 229 77.70 -50.69 -57.49
N GLU A 230 78.77 -49.89 -57.50
CA GLU A 230 79.86 -49.98 -56.51
C GLU A 230 79.39 -49.63 -55.08
N LYS A 231 78.59 -48.56 -54.93
CA LYS A 231 78.04 -48.21 -53.62
C LYS A 231 76.93 -49.13 -53.15
N VAL A 232 76.13 -49.77 -54.02
CA VAL A 232 75.07 -50.68 -53.58
C VAL A 232 75.68 -51.94 -52.99
N GLN A 233 76.76 -52.50 -53.55
CA GLN A 233 77.40 -53.66 -52.90
C GLN A 233 77.91 -53.31 -51.49
N GLN A 234 78.67 -52.22 -51.37
CA GLN A 234 79.23 -51.79 -50.09
C GLN A 234 78.16 -51.28 -49.11
N ALA A 235 77.09 -50.63 -49.59
CA ALA A 235 75.96 -50.21 -48.77
C ALA A 235 75.01 -51.36 -48.45
N PHE A 236 74.97 -52.45 -49.22
CA PHE A 236 74.16 -53.62 -48.90
C PHE A 236 74.78 -54.39 -47.74
N GLU A 237 76.09 -54.63 -47.71
CA GLU A 237 76.76 -55.22 -46.54
C GLU A 237 76.58 -54.33 -45.29
N ASN A 238 76.90 -53.03 -45.40
CA ASN A 238 76.75 -52.10 -44.28
C ASN A 238 75.27 -51.91 -43.86
N SER A 239 74.32 -51.93 -44.79
CA SER A 239 72.90 -51.81 -44.47
C SER A 239 72.27 -53.12 -44.01
N VAL A 240 72.82 -54.30 -44.34
CA VAL A 240 72.38 -55.58 -43.75
C VAL A 240 72.84 -55.65 -42.29
N HIS A 241 74.08 -55.24 -41.99
CA HIS A 241 74.54 -55.07 -40.61
C HIS A 241 73.72 -54.02 -39.85
N ALA A 242 73.65 -52.79 -40.37
CA ALA A 242 72.90 -51.71 -39.71
C ALA A 242 71.38 -51.94 -39.67
N PHE A 243 70.81 -52.78 -40.54
CA PHE A 243 69.42 -53.25 -40.42
C PHE A 243 69.30 -54.35 -39.37
N GLY A 244 70.26 -55.26 -39.24
CA GLY A 244 70.33 -56.21 -38.13
C GLY A 244 70.34 -55.50 -36.78
N ASP A 245 71.28 -54.57 -36.59
CA ASP A 245 71.40 -53.77 -35.36
C ASP A 245 70.11 -52.96 -35.10
N LYS A 246 69.61 -52.21 -36.11
CA LYS A 246 68.36 -51.44 -35.97
C LYS A 246 67.12 -52.31 -35.77
N MET A 247 67.09 -53.54 -36.25
CA MET A 247 65.98 -54.47 -35.99
C MET A 247 66.04 -55.03 -34.57
N VAL A 248 67.24 -55.17 -33.98
CA VAL A 248 67.40 -55.48 -32.55
C VAL A 248 66.96 -54.28 -31.69
N ASP A 249 67.41 -53.07 -32.01
CA ASP A 249 66.97 -51.84 -31.33
C ASP A 249 65.46 -51.63 -31.47
N LEU A 250 64.89 -51.71 -32.68
CA LEU A 250 63.46 -51.63 -32.94
C LEU A 250 62.67 -52.71 -32.16
N THR A 251 63.22 -53.92 -32.01
CA THR A 251 62.59 -54.99 -31.21
C THR A 251 62.62 -54.66 -29.72
N SER A 252 63.68 -53.99 -29.24
CA SER A 252 63.77 -53.48 -27.87
C SER A 252 62.77 -52.34 -27.63
N GLU A 253 62.69 -51.36 -28.54
CA GLU A 253 61.70 -50.28 -28.53
C GLU A 253 60.27 -50.81 -28.59
N LEU A 254 59.98 -51.78 -29.49
CA LEU A 254 58.66 -52.44 -29.56
C LEU A 254 58.29 -53.14 -28.25
N LYS A 255 59.26 -53.75 -27.56
CA LYS A 255 59.07 -54.39 -26.25
C LYS A 255 58.82 -53.34 -25.16
N GLU A 256 59.49 -52.19 -25.22
CA GLU A 256 59.22 -51.07 -24.32
C GLU A 256 57.83 -50.47 -24.57
N VAL A 257 57.50 -50.12 -25.82
CA VAL A 257 56.18 -49.62 -26.23
C VAL A 257 55.08 -50.62 -25.88
N THR A 258 55.28 -51.93 -26.07
CA THR A 258 54.32 -52.97 -25.63
C THR A 258 54.14 -52.97 -24.10
N THR A 259 55.19 -52.63 -23.34
CA THR A 259 55.12 -52.50 -21.88
C THR A 259 54.39 -51.22 -21.46
N GLN A 260 54.69 -50.09 -22.12
CA GLN A 260 53.99 -48.81 -21.91
C GLN A 260 52.50 -48.91 -22.26
N VAL A 261 52.15 -49.55 -23.39
CA VAL A 261 50.75 -49.82 -23.79
C VAL A 261 50.06 -50.74 -22.79
N ARG A 262 50.74 -51.77 -22.27
CA ARG A 262 50.17 -52.62 -21.21
C ARG A 262 49.88 -51.83 -19.94
N GLU A 263 50.77 -50.93 -19.52
CA GLU A 263 50.51 -50.08 -18.34
C GLU A 263 49.40 -49.04 -18.61
N MET A 264 49.36 -48.44 -19.81
CA MET A 264 48.26 -47.56 -20.22
C MET A 264 46.90 -48.28 -20.16
N LEU A 265 46.83 -49.55 -20.58
CA LEU A 265 45.62 -50.36 -20.47
C LEU A 265 45.22 -50.61 -19.01
N ARG A 266 46.16 -50.78 -18.07
CA ARG A 266 45.83 -50.89 -16.62
C ARG A 266 45.38 -49.56 -16.02
N GLN A 267 45.89 -48.44 -16.53
CA GLN A 267 45.43 -47.11 -16.13
C GLN A 267 44.02 -46.84 -16.67
N GLN A 268 43.72 -47.28 -17.89
CA GLN A 268 42.37 -47.25 -18.47
C GLN A 268 41.39 -48.17 -17.73
N GLU A 269 41.83 -49.37 -17.33
CA GLU A 269 41.07 -50.32 -16.49
C GLU A 269 40.67 -49.65 -15.16
N ARG A 270 41.64 -49.13 -14.40
CA ARG A 270 41.40 -48.37 -13.15
C ARG A 270 40.52 -47.13 -13.36
N ALA A 271 40.69 -46.40 -14.45
CA ALA A 271 39.85 -45.25 -14.78
C ALA A 271 38.40 -45.67 -15.06
N THR A 272 38.20 -46.86 -15.67
CA THR A 272 36.88 -47.44 -15.93
C THR A 272 36.21 -47.92 -14.63
N GLU A 273 36.96 -48.56 -13.72
CA GLU A 273 36.50 -48.91 -12.37
C GLU A 273 36.08 -47.65 -11.58
N THR A 274 36.92 -46.61 -11.61
CA THR A 274 36.65 -45.33 -10.94
C THR A 274 35.42 -44.63 -11.54
N PHE A 275 35.24 -44.70 -12.86
CA PHE A 275 34.06 -44.17 -13.55
C PHE A 275 32.78 -44.96 -13.21
N ALA A 276 32.87 -46.28 -13.01
CA ALA A 276 31.75 -47.11 -12.57
C ALA A 276 31.32 -46.76 -11.13
N ASP A 277 32.25 -46.71 -10.18
CA ASP A 277 32.00 -46.26 -8.79
C ASP A 277 31.43 -44.83 -8.76
N THR A 278 31.95 -43.91 -9.59
CA THR A 278 31.40 -42.56 -9.73
C THR A 278 29.98 -42.56 -10.30
N SER A 279 29.66 -43.48 -11.22
CA SER A 279 28.33 -43.59 -11.83
C SER A 279 27.29 -44.16 -10.86
N ASP A 280 27.64 -45.15 -10.04
CA ASP A 280 26.74 -45.66 -8.99
C ASP A 280 26.55 -44.63 -7.86
N ARG A 281 27.57 -43.84 -7.48
CA ARG A 281 27.40 -42.68 -6.58
C ARG A 281 26.51 -41.59 -7.18
N LEU A 282 26.61 -41.30 -8.48
CA LEU A 282 25.74 -40.34 -9.16
C LEU A 282 24.26 -40.80 -9.13
N LYS A 283 24.04 -42.11 -9.26
CA LYS A 283 22.73 -42.77 -9.19
C LYS A 283 22.17 -42.79 -7.76
N GLU A 284 23.01 -42.99 -6.75
CA GLU A 284 22.66 -42.83 -5.33
C GLU A 284 22.26 -41.37 -5.02
N PHE A 285 23.09 -40.40 -5.40
CA PHE A 285 22.76 -38.97 -5.30
C PHE A 285 21.47 -38.60 -6.05
N SER A 286 21.22 -39.18 -7.23
CA SER A 286 19.96 -38.99 -7.96
C SER A 286 18.74 -39.55 -7.20
N SER A 287 18.93 -40.61 -6.41
CA SER A 287 17.89 -41.16 -5.53
C SER A 287 17.62 -40.22 -4.34
N GLU A 288 18.67 -39.75 -3.66
CA GLU A 288 18.56 -38.76 -2.57
C GLU A 288 17.90 -37.46 -3.04
N LEU A 289 18.28 -36.96 -4.21
CA LEU A 289 17.71 -35.77 -4.83
C LEU A 289 16.23 -35.96 -5.15
N SER A 290 15.82 -37.15 -5.61
CA SER A 290 14.41 -37.49 -5.83
C SER A 290 13.61 -37.48 -4.52
N VAL A 291 14.14 -38.08 -3.45
CA VAL A 291 13.54 -38.04 -2.10
C VAL A 291 13.45 -36.60 -1.57
N SER A 292 14.48 -35.78 -1.80
CA SER A 292 14.50 -34.36 -1.43
C SER A 292 13.42 -33.55 -2.18
N ILE A 293 13.25 -33.78 -3.49
CA ILE A 293 12.16 -33.18 -4.27
C ILE A 293 10.78 -33.62 -3.74
N GLN A 294 10.61 -34.90 -3.40
CA GLN A 294 9.35 -35.40 -2.83
C GLN A 294 9.06 -34.78 -1.45
N SER A 295 10.09 -34.58 -0.62
CA SER A 295 9.98 -33.85 0.65
C SER A 295 9.56 -32.40 0.44
N LEU A 296 10.16 -31.68 -0.52
CA LEU A 296 9.78 -30.31 -0.87
C LEU A 296 8.33 -30.20 -1.40
N GLN A 297 7.84 -31.21 -2.14
CA GLN A 297 6.42 -31.30 -2.52
C GLN A 297 5.50 -31.52 -1.30
N GLY A 298 5.95 -32.30 -0.32
CA GLY A 298 5.27 -32.45 0.98
C GLY A 298 5.19 -31.13 1.75
N VAL A 299 6.31 -30.41 1.88
CA VAL A 299 6.35 -29.08 2.52
C VAL A 299 5.42 -28.09 1.81
N ARG A 300 5.43 -28.07 0.47
CA ARG A 300 4.53 -27.21 -0.32
C ARG A 300 3.05 -27.53 -0.06
N SER A 301 2.65 -28.81 -0.07
CA SER A 301 1.25 -29.17 0.19
C SER A 301 0.81 -28.90 1.63
N GLY A 302 1.75 -28.94 2.60
CA GLY A 302 1.56 -28.41 3.95
C GLY A 302 1.24 -26.91 3.94
N ILE A 303 2.07 -26.10 3.27
CA ILE A 303 1.86 -24.64 3.13
C ILE A 303 0.52 -24.33 2.44
N ASP A 304 0.15 -25.04 1.36
CA ASP A 304 -1.14 -24.86 0.68
C ASP A 304 -2.33 -25.19 1.61
N SER A 305 -2.19 -26.17 2.52
CA SER A 305 -3.19 -26.53 3.53
C SER A 305 -3.30 -25.49 4.66
N GLU A 306 -2.17 -24.97 5.15
CA GLU A 306 -2.12 -23.89 6.13
C GLU A 306 -2.71 -22.59 5.57
N LEU A 307 -2.40 -22.24 4.33
CA LEU A 307 -2.98 -21.07 3.64
C LEU A 307 -4.51 -21.20 3.46
N GLN A 308 -5.02 -22.39 3.14
CA GLN A 308 -6.47 -22.63 3.13
C GLN A 308 -7.10 -22.50 4.53
N THR A 309 -6.40 -22.92 5.57
CA THR A 309 -6.87 -22.85 6.96
C THR A 309 -6.87 -21.39 7.45
N LEU A 310 -5.82 -20.63 7.15
CA LEU A 310 -5.73 -19.19 7.39
C LEU A 310 -6.82 -18.42 6.61
N SER A 311 -7.07 -18.77 5.34
CA SER A 311 -8.15 -18.16 4.55
C SER A 311 -9.53 -18.39 5.15
N LYS A 312 -9.80 -19.59 5.68
CA LYS A 312 -11.03 -19.90 6.44
C LYS A 312 -11.12 -19.09 7.73
N ALA A 313 -10.02 -18.95 8.47
CA ALA A 313 -9.98 -18.15 9.70
C ALA A 313 -10.22 -16.65 9.44
N VAL A 314 -9.60 -16.08 8.39
CA VAL A 314 -9.81 -14.69 7.98
C VAL A 314 -11.28 -14.44 7.58
N LYS A 315 -11.90 -15.32 6.79
CA LYS A 315 -13.33 -15.23 6.45
C LYS A 315 -14.25 -15.40 7.66
N GLY A 316 -13.83 -16.20 8.66
CA GLY A 316 -14.52 -16.31 9.94
C GLY A 316 -14.51 -14.99 10.72
N LEU A 317 -13.35 -14.34 10.79
CA LEU A 317 -13.15 -13.05 11.46
C LEU A 317 -13.87 -11.90 10.73
N GLU A 318 -13.84 -11.87 9.39
CA GLU A 318 -14.62 -10.97 8.54
C GLU A 318 -16.12 -11.07 8.85
N LYS A 319 -16.67 -12.29 8.86
CA LYS A 319 -18.08 -12.55 9.21
C LYS A 319 -18.41 -12.18 10.66
N GLN A 320 -17.47 -12.36 11.60
CA GLN A 320 -17.63 -11.96 12.99
C GLN A 320 -17.64 -10.43 13.16
N LEU A 321 -16.79 -9.70 12.43
CA LEU A 321 -16.80 -8.24 12.39
C LEU A 321 -18.10 -7.70 11.79
N GLN A 322 -18.55 -8.25 10.65
CA GLN A 322 -19.81 -7.87 10.02
C GLN A 322 -21.00 -8.07 10.99
N GLY A 323 -21.11 -9.26 11.59
CA GLY A 323 -22.14 -9.55 12.60
C GLY A 323 -21.98 -8.79 13.93
N SER A 324 -20.87 -8.08 14.14
CA SER A 324 -20.67 -7.15 15.26
C SER A 324 -21.15 -5.74 14.88
N LEU A 325 -20.85 -5.28 13.67
CA LEU A 325 -21.33 -4.01 13.11
C LEU A 325 -22.86 -4.00 12.99
N GLU A 326 -23.47 -5.06 12.48
CA GLU A 326 -24.95 -5.21 12.41
C GLU A 326 -25.60 -5.11 13.80
N LYS A 327 -24.96 -5.70 14.83
CA LYS A 327 -25.43 -5.61 16.23
C LYS A 327 -25.25 -4.21 16.80
N GLN A 328 -24.16 -3.53 16.48
CA GLN A 328 -23.90 -2.14 16.88
C GLN A 328 -24.93 -1.19 16.26
N GLU A 329 -25.20 -1.31 14.96
CA GLU A 329 -26.22 -0.52 14.26
C GLU A 329 -27.62 -0.79 14.82
N THR A 330 -27.97 -2.06 15.05
CA THR A 330 -29.24 -2.44 15.69
C THR A 330 -29.34 -1.87 17.12
N GLY A 331 -28.22 -1.79 17.84
CA GLY A 331 -28.12 -1.14 19.15
C GLY A 331 -28.35 0.37 19.08
N GLN A 332 -27.74 1.06 18.11
CA GLN A 332 -27.93 2.49 17.88
C GLN A 332 -29.39 2.81 17.51
N ARG A 333 -29.99 2.09 16.56
CA ARG A 333 -31.41 2.25 16.18
C ARG A 333 -32.36 2.03 17.38
N ARG A 334 -32.04 1.09 18.29
CA ARG A 334 -32.81 0.89 19.54
C ARG A 334 -32.61 2.03 20.55
N PHE A 335 -31.41 2.61 20.61
CA PHE A 335 -31.11 3.76 21.46
C PHE A 335 -31.82 5.03 20.96
N GLU A 336 -31.89 5.26 19.64
CA GLU A 336 -32.70 6.32 19.02
C GLU A 336 -34.20 6.16 19.33
N GLN A 337 -34.74 4.94 19.22
CA GLN A 337 -36.12 4.65 19.62
C GLN A 337 -36.37 4.88 21.12
N MET A 338 -35.38 4.60 21.98
CA MET A 338 -35.46 4.89 23.42
C MET A 338 -35.44 6.41 23.69
N LEU A 339 -34.60 7.18 23.00
CA LEU A 339 -34.57 8.64 23.06
C LEU A 339 -35.89 9.25 22.62
N GLN A 340 -36.43 8.86 21.46
CA GLN A 340 -37.73 9.32 20.96
C GLN A 340 -38.86 9.02 21.95
N ARG A 341 -38.88 7.81 22.53
CA ARG A 341 -39.87 7.43 23.55
C ARG A 341 -39.70 8.19 24.86
N SER A 342 -38.47 8.55 25.25
CA SER A 342 -38.20 9.38 26.43
C SER A 342 -38.69 10.82 26.22
N ASP A 343 -38.42 11.41 25.06
CA ASP A 343 -38.88 12.76 24.70
C ASP A 343 -40.42 12.85 24.62
N GLN A 344 -41.07 11.80 24.09
CA GLN A 344 -42.53 11.66 24.11
C GLN A 344 -43.08 11.60 25.54
N LEU A 345 -42.46 10.83 26.45
CA LEU A 345 -42.87 10.74 27.86
C LEU A 345 -42.65 12.04 28.63
N LEU A 346 -41.60 12.81 28.31
CA LEU A 346 -41.38 14.13 28.88
C LEU A 346 -42.47 15.13 28.46
N LYS A 347 -42.91 15.09 27.20
CA LYS A 347 -44.04 15.87 26.70
C LYS A 347 -45.36 15.49 27.38
N ASP A 348 -45.68 14.20 27.46
CA ASP A 348 -46.89 13.69 28.13
C ASP A 348 -46.91 13.98 29.65
N SER A 349 -45.74 14.02 30.29
CA SER A 349 -45.59 14.44 31.69
C SER A 349 -45.80 15.95 31.86
N SER A 350 -45.28 16.75 30.93
CA SER A 350 -45.45 18.21 30.93
C SER A 350 -46.90 18.62 30.72
N THR A 351 -47.62 18.00 29.77
CA THR A 351 -49.04 18.30 29.53
C THR A 351 -49.90 17.89 30.72
N LYS A 352 -49.70 16.70 31.29
CA LYS A 352 -50.41 16.27 32.52
C LYS A 352 -50.14 17.19 33.71
N THR A 353 -48.92 17.71 33.83
CA THR A 353 -48.59 18.68 34.89
C THR A 353 -49.35 20.01 34.70
N ALA A 354 -49.53 20.46 33.46
CA ALA A 354 -50.35 21.62 33.14
C ALA A 354 -51.86 21.38 33.40
N GLU A 355 -52.39 20.20 33.04
CA GLU A 355 -53.77 19.80 33.34
C GLU A 355 -54.04 19.73 34.86
N ILE A 356 -53.12 19.13 35.62
CA ILE A 356 -53.19 19.09 37.09
C ILE A 356 -53.13 20.51 37.68
N SER A 357 -52.31 21.40 37.13
CA SER A 357 -52.24 22.81 37.55
C SER A 357 -53.57 23.55 37.32
N GLN A 358 -54.22 23.36 36.16
CA GLN A 358 -55.55 23.92 35.89
C GLN A 358 -56.63 23.35 36.82
N LEU A 359 -56.62 22.04 37.09
CA LEU A 359 -57.54 21.41 38.04
C LEU A 359 -57.34 21.93 39.47
N PHE A 360 -56.10 22.18 39.89
CA PHE A 360 -55.79 22.74 41.21
C PHE A 360 -56.27 24.19 41.37
N LEU A 361 -56.06 25.02 40.35
CA LEU A 361 -56.56 26.40 40.32
C LEU A 361 -58.10 26.45 40.39
N LYS A 362 -58.78 25.58 39.62
CA LYS A 362 -60.25 25.46 39.65
C LYS A 362 -60.78 24.96 41.01
N GLY A 363 -60.03 24.10 41.69
CA GLY A 363 -60.34 23.65 43.05
C GLY A 363 -60.24 24.78 44.08
N LEU A 364 -59.22 25.64 43.98
CA LEU A 364 -59.06 26.83 44.84
C LEU A 364 -60.18 27.86 44.64
N GLU A 365 -60.59 28.09 43.38
CA GLU A 365 -61.68 29.01 43.04
C GLU A 365 -63.01 28.56 43.65
N ASP A 366 -63.35 27.27 43.51
CA ASP A 366 -64.57 26.69 44.09
C ASP A 366 -64.54 26.67 45.63
N GLN A 367 -63.34 26.52 46.24
CA GLN A 367 -63.16 26.62 47.69
C GLN A 367 -63.32 28.06 48.20
N MET A 368 -62.82 29.07 47.48
CA MET A 368 -63.02 30.49 47.84
C MET A 368 -64.49 30.90 47.71
N SER A 369 -65.18 30.46 46.65
CA SER A 369 -66.62 30.70 46.48
C SER A 369 -67.44 30.21 47.69
N ARG A 370 -67.15 28.98 48.14
CA ARG A 370 -67.77 28.40 49.36
C ARG A 370 -67.41 29.14 50.65
N ALA A 371 -66.25 29.81 50.72
CA ALA A 371 -65.85 30.61 51.86
C ALA A 371 -66.63 31.94 51.94
N TYR A 372 -66.80 32.64 50.80
CA TYR A 372 -67.60 33.87 50.73
C TYR A 372 -69.05 33.65 51.14
N VAL A 373 -69.71 32.60 50.64
CA VAL A 373 -71.10 32.25 51.02
C VAL A 373 -71.21 32.00 52.54
N LYS A 374 -70.22 31.32 53.14
CA LYS A 374 -70.18 31.09 54.59
C LYS A 374 -69.97 32.35 55.42
N GLN A 375 -69.26 33.34 54.88
CA GLN A 375 -69.05 34.63 55.53
C GLN A 375 -70.36 35.44 55.53
N GLU A 376 -71.09 35.46 54.41
CA GLU A 376 -72.39 36.11 54.31
C GLU A 376 -73.44 35.50 55.25
N GLU A 377 -73.46 34.17 55.42
CA GLU A 377 -74.32 33.50 56.42
C GLU A 377 -74.00 33.91 57.85
N MET A 378 -72.73 34.14 58.21
CA MET A 378 -72.36 34.62 59.55
C MET A 378 -72.75 36.09 59.76
N GLU A 379 -72.62 36.92 58.73
CA GLU A 379 -73.01 38.33 58.79
C GLU A 379 -74.53 38.50 58.96
N ARG A 380 -75.34 37.73 58.22
CA ARG A 380 -76.81 37.68 58.40
C ARG A 380 -77.21 37.24 59.82
N ARG A 381 -76.48 36.30 60.44
CA ARG A 381 -76.71 35.85 61.84
C ARG A 381 -76.32 36.91 62.88
N LEU A 382 -75.37 37.79 62.58
CA LEU A 382 -75.03 38.91 63.47
C LEU A 382 -76.14 39.97 63.47
N TYR A 383 -76.70 40.32 62.31
CA TYR A 383 -77.83 41.26 62.20
C TYR A 383 -79.07 40.78 62.97
N GLN A 384 -79.50 39.52 62.81
CA GLN A 384 -80.66 38.98 63.54
C GLN A 384 -80.46 39.06 65.07
N LYS A 385 -79.26 38.75 65.55
CA LYS A 385 -78.93 38.79 66.99
C LYS A 385 -78.85 40.22 67.56
N GLN A 386 -78.64 41.22 66.69
CA GLN A 386 -78.69 42.64 67.04
C GLN A 386 -80.13 43.15 67.14
N GLU A 387 -81.06 42.68 66.30
CA GLU A 387 -82.49 42.97 66.44
C GLU A 387 -83.06 42.40 67.75
N GLU A 388 -82.75 41.14 68.09
CA GLU A 388 -83.21 40.51 69.34
C GLU A 388 -82.79 41.29 70.60
N MET A 389 -81.53 41.75 70.66
CA MET A 389 -81.07 42.60 71.78
C MET A 389 -81.81 43.94 71.84
N THR A 390 -82.18 44.52 70.70
CA THR A 390 -82.82 45.84 70.63
C THR A 390 -84.24 45.78 71.21
N TYR A 391 -85.03 44.75 70.87
CA TYR A 391 -86.35 44.53 71.46
C TYR A 391 -86.28 44.26 72.97
N ALA A 392 -85.33 43.44 73.42
CA ALA A 392 -85.15 43.12 74.84
C ALA A 392 -84.79 44.35 75.71
N PHE A 393 -84.11 45.35 75.12
CA PHE A 393 -83.77 46.59 75.81
C PHE A 393 -84.99 47.53 75.95
N GLN A 394 -85.85 47.56 74.94
CA GLN A 394 -87.02 48.45 74.89
C GLN A 394 -88.11 48.02 75.88
N ASP A 395 -88.37 46.71 76.02
CA ASP A 395 -89.38 46.19 76.97
C ASP A 395 -89.04 46.52 78.44
N LYS A 396 -87.77 46.38 78.84
CA LYS A 396 -87.33 46.79 80.17
C LYS A 396 -87.41 48.29 80.42
N HIS A 397 -87.24 49.13 79.39
CA HIS A 397 -87.34 50.58 79.56
C HIS A 397 -88.78 51.04 79.87
N SER A 398 -89.79 50.30 79.39
CA SER A 398 -91.20 50.53 79.76
C SER A 398 -91.42 50.33 81.26
N GLN A 399 -90.91 49.23 81.81
CA GLN A 399 -91.11 48.83 83.21
C GLN A 399 -90.49 49.81 84.22
N TYR A 400 -89.38 50.48 83.87
CA TYR A 400 -88.78 51.51 84.73
C TYR A 400 -89.61 52.81 84.82
N ASN A 401 -90.31 53.21 83.76
CA ASN A 401 -91.06 54.46 83.76
C ASN A 401 -92.30 54.40 84.69
N HIS A 402 -93.00 53.27 84.73
CA HIS A 402 -94.11 53.09 85.68
C HIS A 402 -93.63 53.11 87.14
N ALA A 403 -92.52 52.44 87.46
CA ALA A 403 -91.95 52.45 88.81
C ALA A 403 -91.51 53.86 89.27
N ALA A 404 -91.00 54.70 88.37
CA ALA A 404 -90.64 56.08 88.67
C ALA A 404 -91.86 56.97 88.96
N GLN A 405 -93.01 56.70 88.32
CA GLN A 405 -94.22 57.49 88.45
C GLN A 405 -94.95 57.22 89.77
N ASP A 406 -94.98 55.96 90.24
CA ASP A 406 -95.48 55.61 91.57
C ASP A 406 -94.60 56.21 92.68
N PHE A 407 -93.27 56.21 92.51
CA PHE A 407 -92.33 56.79 93.47
C PHE A 407 -92.61 58.29 93.72
N ALA A 408 -92.87 59.06 92.66
CA ALA A 408 -93.15 60.50 92.75
C ALA A 408 -94.38 60.83 93.60
N SER A 409 -95.42 59.99 93.58
CA SER A 409 -96.62 60.18 94.42
C SER A 409 -96.34 59.98 95.91
N SER A 410 -95.46 59.03 96.26
CA SER A 410 -95.12 58.71 97.65
C SER A 410 -94.33 59.82 98.35
N VAL A 411 -93.42 60.48 97.63
CA VAL A 411 -92.53 61.53 98.18
C VAL A 411 -93.32 62.74 98.69
N HIS A 412 -94.40 63.12 98.00
CA HIS A 412 -95.20 64.29 98.38
C HIS A 412 -96.09 64.08 99.63
N HIS A 413 -96.32 62.83 100.05
CA HIS A 413 -96.88 62.54 101.38
C HIS A 413 -95.79 62.50 102.46
N LEU A 414 -94.59 62.05 102.10
CA LEU A 414 -93.45 61.93 103.03
C LEU A 414 -92.93 63.31 103.49
N GLU A 415 -92.89 64.30 102.59
CA GLU A 415 -92.56 65.70 102.90
C GLU A 415 -93.49 66.33 103.95
N LYS A 416 -94.79 65.98 103.90
CA LYS A 416 -95.79 66.51 104.82
C LYS A 416 -95.70 65.85 106.20
N ALA A 417 -95.46 64.54 106.24
CA ALA A 417 -95.24 63.79 107.48
C ALA A 417 -93.91 64.17 108.17
N TRP A 418 -92.86 64.47 107.41
CA TRP A 418 -91.53 64.82 107.95
C TRP A 418 -91.57 66.03 108.87
N ASN A 419 -92.33 67.07 108.52
CA ASN A 419 -92.45 68.28 109.34
C ASN A 419 -93.15 68.03 110.69
N GLU A 420 -94.18 67.18 110.73
CA GLU A 420 -94.84 66.79 111.99
C GLU A 420 -93.95 65.86 112.85
N VAL A 421 -93.14 65.00 112.21
CA VAL A 421 -92.16 64.15 112.89
C VAL A 421 -91.04 64.97 113.52
N VAL A 422 -90.53 66.01 112.86
CA VAL A 422 -89.46 66.87 113.40
C VAL A 422 -89.88 67.63 114.68
N GLU A 423 -91.14 68.06 114.78
CA GLU A 423 -91.71 68.69 115.99
C GLU A 423 -91.87 67.71 117.17
N ARG A 424 -92.13 66.43 116.90
CA ARG A 424 -92.27 65.37 117.93
C ARG A 424 -90.94 64.77 118.37
N LEU A 425 -90.02 64.52 117.43
CA LEU A 425 -88.70 63.94 117.71
C LEU A 425 -87.87 64.81 118.68
N ARG A 426 -88.13 66.13 118.72
CA ARG A 426 -87.54 67.05 119.70
C ARG A 426 -88.10 66.92 121.12
N ARG A 427 -89.31 66.38 121.30
CA ARG A 427 -89.97 66.17 122.60
C ARG A 427 -89.81 64.73 123.11
N ASP A 428 -89.88 63.74 122.23
CA ASP A 428 -89.99 62.33 122.63
C ASP A 428 -88.62 61.65 122.88
N MET A 429 -87.49 62.30 122.55
CA MET A 429 -86.14 61.79 122.84
C MET A 429 -85.71 61.88 124.33
N MET A 430 -86.64 62.16 125.26
CA MET A 430 -86.32 62.19 126.70
C MET A 430 -86.49 60.85 127.42
N ASP A 431 -87.36 59.95 126.96
CA ASP A 431 -87.73 58.71 127.69
C ASP A 431 -87.48 57.39 126.93
N ALA A 432 -86.21 57.00 126.92
CA ALA A 432 -85.69 55.65 127.17
C ALA A 432 -86.46 54.36 126.76
N LYS A 433 -85.89 53.69 125.72
CA LYS A 433 -85.26 52.33 125.79
C LYS A 433 -86.14 51.05 125.90
N MET A 434 -85.64 49.94 125.28
CA MET A 434 -86.06 48.50 125.40
C MET A 434 -87.29 48.07 124.55
N GLU A 435 -87.47 46.85 123.99
CA GLU A 435 -86.66 45.61 123.75
C GLU A 435 -87.50 44.60 122.87
N GLN A 436 -87.11 44.11 121.66
CA GLN A 436 -86.43 42.81 121.31
C GLN A 436 -87.29 41.64 120.67
N SER A 437 -86.68 40.85 119.75
CA SER A 437 -87.02 39.45 119.28
C SER A 437 -88.17 39.23 118.24
N ARG A 438 -88.27 38.16 117.38
CA ARG A 438 -87.44 36.92 117.11
C ARG A 438 -87.84 36.13 115.79
N ILE A 439 -86.85 35.56 115.02
CA ILE A 439 -86.81 34.21 114.32
C ILE A 439 -87.82 33.93 113.12
N ARG A 440 -87.76 33.02 112.09
CA ARG A 440 -86.93 31.90 111.45
C ARG A 440 -87.44 31.68 109.95
N GLN A 441 -87.11 30.73 109.02
CA GLN A 441 -86.13 29.62 108.75
C GLN A 441 -86.14 29.14 107.23
N GLN A 442 -85.02 28.52 106.77
CA GLN A 442 -84.61 27.59 105.65
C GLN A 442 -85.62 26.73 104.79
N PRO A 443 -85.20 26.00 103.71
CA PRO A 443 -83.85 25.75 103.07
C PRO A 443 -83.83 26.11 101.52
N SER A 444 -83.18 25.49 100.49
CA SER A 444 -82.20 24.38 100.22
C SER A 444 -81.63 24.47 98.76
N MET A 445 -80.37 24.04 98.46
CA MET A 445 -79.78 23.92 97.09
C MET A 445 -78.40 23.19 97.09
N ASN A 446 -78.09 22.20 96.22
CA ASN A 446 -76.72 21.60 96.10
C ASN A 446 -76.48 20.57 94.93
N ASN A 447 -76.20 20.95 93.66
CA ASN A 447 -75.83 19.93 92.63
C ASN A 447 -74.86 20.32 91.49
N GLU A 448 -74.81 21.58 91.03
CA GLU A 448 -74.19 21.93 89.73
C GLU A 448 -72.63 21.94 89.73
N ASN A 449 -71.98 22.18 90.86
CA ASN A 449 -70.51 22.35 90.95
C ASN A 449 -69.67 21.08 90.66
N ARG A 450 -70.29 19.91 90.43
CA ARG A 450 -69.57 18.65 90.17
C ARG A 450 -69.33 18.32 88.69
N GLU A 451 -70.07 18.91 87.77
CA GLU A 451 -69.92 18.62 86.34
C GLU A 451 -68.82 19.48 85.69
N LEU A 452 -68.72 20.75 86.11
CA LEU A 452 -67.76 21.73 85.60
C LEU A 452 -66.30 21.28 85.83
N ILE A 453 -66.01 20.62 86.97
CA ILE A 453 -64.68 20.08 87.29
C ILE A 453 -64.26 18.98 86.30
N ARG A 454 -65.16 18.02 85.99
CA ARG A 454 -64.89 16.92 85.05
C ARG A 454 -64.64 17.41 83.62
N ALA A 455 -65.33 18.48 83.21
CA ALA A 455 -65.15 19.07 81.88
C ALA A 455 -63.74 19.66 81.69
N ILE A 456 -63.17 20.28 82.73
CA ILE A 456 -61.80 20.83 82.71
C ILE A 456 -60.75 19.71 82.68
N GLU A 457 -60.97 18.66 83.47
CA GLU A 457 -60.05 17.53 83.62
C GLU A 457 -59.83 16.79 82.28
N MET A 458 -60.92 16.43 81.58
CA MET A 458 -60.86 15.79 80.24
C MET A 458 -60.24 16.70 79.15
N MET A 459 -60.34 18.03 79.29
CA MET A 459 -59.71 18.95 78.33
C MET A 459 -58.18 19.03 78.53
N SER A 460 -57.72 18.89 79.78
CA SER A 460 -56.30 18.89 80.14
C SER A 460 -55.54 17.68 79.60
N GLU A 461 -56.08 16.47 79.79
CA GLU A 461 -55.46 15.23 79.28
C GLU A 461 -55.30 15.26 77.75
N ARG A 462 -56.35 15.71 77.03
CA ARG A 462 -56.33 15.79 75.57
C ARG A 462 -55.29 16.77 75.04
N SER A 463 -55.20 17.96 75.63
CA SER A 463 -54.16 18.95 75.27
C SER A 463 -52.75 18.40 75.51
N THR A 464 -52.57 17.60 76.56
CA THR A 464 -51.28 16.96 76.87
C THR A 464 -50.91 15.86 75.86
N TYR A 465 -51.88 15.13 75.31
CA TYR A 465 -51.64 14.16 74.24
C TYR A 465 -51.19 14.83 72.93
N ASP A 466 -51.91 15.86 72.50
CA ASP A 466 -51.65 16.56 71.23
C ASP A 466 -50.27 17.25 71.22
N LEU A 467 -49.84 17.82 72.35
CA LEU A 467 -48.50 18.41 72.52
C LEU A 467 -47.37 17.36 72.39
N ASN A 468 -47.57 16.15 72.91
CA ASN A 468 -46.57 15.07 72.80
C ASN A 468 -46.43 14.56 71.35
N GLN A 469 -47.53 14.48 70.57
CA GLN A 469 -47.44 14.18 69.14
C GLN A 469 -46.66 15.24 68.36
N ILE A 470 -46.91 16.52 68.62
CA ILE A 470 -46.19 17.63 67.98
C ILE A 470 -44.69 17.56 68.30
N GLN A 471 -44.32 17.24 69.55
CA GLN A 471 -42.91 17.08 69.94
C GLN A 471 -42.23 15.89 69.25
N GLN A 472 -42.92 14.77 69.06
CA GLN A 472 -42.40 13.64 68.27
C GLN A 472 -42.18 14.03 66.80
N TYR A 473 -43.17 14.66 66.16
CA TYR A 473 -43.10 15.05 64.75
C TYR A 473 -41.96 16.04 64.46
N LEU A 474 -41.74 17.01 65.35
CA LEU A 474 -40.59 17.93 65.26
C LEU A 474 -39.24 17.22 65.46
N THR A 475 -39.19 16.18 66.29
CA THR A 475 -37.98 15.36 66.51
C THR A 475 -37.62 14.54 65.28
N GLU A 476 -38.60 13.94 64.60
CA GLU A 476 -38.39 13.21 63.34
C GLU A 476 -37.92 14.14 62.21
N LEU A 477 -38.54 15.32 62.06
CA LEU A 477 -38.12 16.35 61.10
C LEU A 477 -36.65 16.77 61.31
N TYR A 478 -36.21 16.94 62.56
CA TYR A 478 -34.83 17.29 62.89
C TYR A 478 -33.85 16.18 62.51
N GLN A 479 -34.19 14.90 62.72
CA GLN A 479 -33.35 13.77 62.30
C GLN A 479 -33.27 13.63 60.77
N VAL A 480 -34.35 13.91 60.04
CA VAL A 480 -34.35 13.91 58.56
C VAL A 480 -33.46 15.04 58.03
N LEU A 481 -33.53 16.24 58.60
CA LEU A 481 -32.65 17.36 58.24
C LEU A 481 -31.17 17.03 58.46
N LEU A 482 -30.81 16.41 59.59
CA LEU A 482 -29.43 15.98 59.86
C LEU A 482 -28.89 15.02 58.79
N ARG A 483 -29.65 13.97 58.43
CA ARG A 483 -29.24 13.02 57.38
C ARG A 483 -29.02 13.68 56.02
N ILE A 484 -29.86 14.66 55.65
CA ILE A 484 -29.73 15.39 54.38
C ILE A 484 -28.43 16.21 54.37
N VAL A 485 -28.06 16.84 55.49
CA VAL A 485 -26.80 17.58 55.63
C VAL A 485 -25.58 16.64 55.57
N GLU A 486 -25.61 15.52 56.29
CA GLU A 486 -24.54 14.51 56.26
C GLU A 486 -24.34 13.93 54.84
N GLN A 487 -25.43 13.61 54.15
CA GLN A 487 -25.37 13.06 52.79
C GLN A 487 -24.79 14.05 51.78
N GLN A 488 -25.10 15.34 51.90
CA GLN A 488 -24.49 16.39 51.06
C GLN A 488 -22.98 16.53 51.32
N GLN A 489 -22.55 16.48 52.60
CA GLN A 489 -21.12 16.57 52.95
C GLN A 489 -20.30 15.36 52.47
N TYR A 490 -20.89 14.16 52.44
CA TYR A 490 -20.26 12.97 51.86
C TYR A 490 -20.09 13.06 50.35
N VAL A 491 -21.09 13.58 49.62
CA VAL A 491 -21.03 13.74 48.16
C VAL A 491 -20.00 14.79 47.74
N SER A 492 -19.73 15.82 48.56
CA SER A 492 -18.76 16.88 48.24
C SER A 492 -17.28 16.52 48.45
N ASN A 493 -16.94 15.45 49.18
CA ASN A 493 -15.56 15.21 49.67
C ASN A 493 -14.91 13.88 49.23
N ALA A 494 -15.52 13.09 48.34
CA ALA A 494 -14.96 11.80 47.89
C ALA A 494 -13.93 11.97 46.74
N PRO A 495 -12.65 11.56 46.90
CA PRO A 495 -11.60 11.76 45.89
C PRO A 495 -11.61 10.74 44.74
N ARG A 496 -11.16 11.15 43.54
CA ARG A 496 -10.99 10.29 42.35
C ARG A 496 -9.70 9.45 42.42
N ARG A 497 -9.80 8.11 42.29
CA ARG A 497 -8.80 7.09 41.77
C ARG A 497 -9.18 5.68 42.30
N SER A 498 -8.68 4.53 41.83
CA SER A 498 -8.27 4.02 40.50
C SER A 498 -7.79 2.54 40.63
N GLN A 499 -7.79 1.74 39.54
CA GLN A 499 -7.31 0.33 39.44
C GLN A 499 -8.32 -0.71 40.04
N ILE A 500 -8.69 -1.87 39.45
CA ILE A 500 -8.00 -2.94 38.65
C ILE A 500 -7.12 -3.84 39.56
N PRO A 501 -7.09 -5.21 39.52
CA PRO A 501 -7.83 -6.21 38.69
C PRO A 501 -8.36 -7.52 39.41
N THR A 502 -8.98 -8.42 38.62
CA THR A 502 -8.89 -9.93 38.62
C THR A 502 -9.46 -10.85 39.72
N ARG A 503 -10.06 -11.98 39.23
CA ARG A 503 -9.97 -13.39 39.71
C ARG A 503 -10.70 -13.79 41.01
N ILE A 504 -11.06 -15.07 41.26
CA ILE A 504 -11.44 -16.24 40.41
C ILE A 504 -12.14 -17.28 41.33
N ASN A 505 -13.04 -18.13 40.79
CA ASN A 505 -13.69 -19.27 41.49
C ASN A 505 -14.56 -18.87 42.71
N GLU A 506 -15.45 -19.73 43.25
CA GLU A 506 -15.74 -21.16 42.97
C GLU A 506 -16.96 -21.37 42.06
#